data_AF-A0A830EZN7-F1
#
_entry.id   AF-A0A830EZN7-F1
#
_cell.length_a   1.000
_cell.length_b   1.000
_cell.length_c   1.000
_cell.angle_alpha   90.00
_cell.angle_beta   90.00
_cell.angle_gamma   90.00
#
_symmetry.space_group_name_H-M   'P 1'
#
loop_
_entity.id
_entity.type
_entity.pdbx_description
1 polymer ?
#
loop_
_entity_poly.entity_id
_entity_poly.type
_entity_poly.pdbx_seq_one_letter_code
_entity_poly.pdbx_strand_id
1 'polypeptide(L)'
;MAEFPNPEEANPIEPGCARCPQLVEARECIAWGVGPLDADVVVVGEAPGAGNPDADQWRGGNWTGMSYTARHSGRIVRDLLDDAGYPDAYYTNAVKCFPPDGEGSNREPAREELANCFPHLETELGQVEPRVVVTTGTHATRVLFERAGRELDSLTDAILEPVPCPPLDTTVLPVLHPAYQHMWISRLGMDYEAYVERLADELDALV
;
A
#
# COMPACT_ATOMS: atom_id res chain seq x y z
N MET A 1 -8.27 -9.90 -13.52
CA MET A 1 -7.89 -10.64 -12.29
C MET A 1 -6.38 -10.67 -12.28
N ALA A 2 -5.80 -9.81 -11.47
CA ALA A 2 -4.38 -9.59 -11.33
C ALA A 2 -3.64 -10.90 -11.07
N GLU A 3 -2.50 -11.02 -11.74
CA GLU A 3 -1.57 -12.12 -11.56
C GLU A 3 -0.88 -12.02 -10.19
N PHE A 4 -0.40 -13.16 -9.68
CA PHE A 4 0.40 -13.16 -8.47
C PHE A 4 1.79 -12.60 -8.81
N PRO A 5 2.36 -11.68 -8.00
CA PRO A 5 3.60 -11.00 -8.35
C PRO A 5 4.77 -11.99 -8.47
N ASN A 6 5.70 -11.69 -9.38
CA ASN A 6 6.91 -12.47 -9.57
C ASN A 6 7.82 -12.35 -8.32
N PRO A 7 8.17 -13.46 -7.64
CA PRO A 7 9.06 -13.41 -6.47
C PRO A 7 10.45 -12.84 -6.76
N GLU A 8 10.92 -12.86 -8.01
CA GLU A 8 12.20 -12.27 -8.40
C GLU A 8 12.19 -10.72 -8.36
N GLU A 9 11.00 -10.10 -8.35
CA GLU A 9 10.81 -8.65 -8.25
C GLU A 9 10.66 -8.18 -6.81
N ALA A 10 10.81 -9.08 -5.82
CA ALA A 10 10.82 -8.69 -4.42
C ALA A 10 12.05 -7.83 -4.14
N ASN A 11 11.87 -6.71 -3.43
CA ASN A 11 12.91 -5.74 -3.16
C ASN A 11 13.22 -5.63 -1.66
N PRO A 12 14.02 -6.56 -1.10
CA PRO A 12 14.35 -6.54 0.31
C PRO A 12 15.40 -5.48 0.65
N ILE A 13 15.03 -4.51 1.49
CA ILE A 13 15.92 -3.41 1.90
C ILE A 13 16.84 -3.78 3.06
N GLU A 14 16.29 -4.37 4.14
CA GLU A 14 17.07 -4.79 5.32
C GLU A 14 16.61 -6.16 5.80
N PRO A 15 17.05 -7.26 5.13
CA PRO A 15 16.74 -8.61 5.57
C PRO A 15 17.06 -8.81 7.06
N GLY A 16 16.09 -9.25 7.83
CA GLY A 16 16.27 -9.51 9.27
C GLY A 16 16.21 -8.28 10.18
N CYS A 17 15.76 -7.11 9.70
CA CYS A 17 15.54 -5.92 10.52
C CYS A 17 14.85 -6.25 11.86
N ALA A 18 15.42 -5.79 12.98
CA ALA A 18 14.97 -6.13 14.33
C ALA A 18 14.60 -4.91 15.19
N ARG A 19 14.32 -3.76 14.56
CA ARG A 19 14.09 -2.47 15.25
C ARG A 19 12.80 -2.43 16.08
N CYS A 20 11.83 -3.29 15.81
CA CYS A 20 10.53 -3.34 16.50
C CYS A 20 10.33 -4.70 17.19
N PRO A 21 10.68 -4.86 18.48
CA PRO A 21 10.67 -6.16 19.15
C PRO A 21 9.34 -6.92 19.06
N GLN A 22 8.20 -6.23 19.26
CA GLN A 22 6.88 -6.86 19.19
C GLN A 22 6.54 -7.37 17.79
N LEU A 23 6.89 -6.62 16.74
CA LEU A 23 6.67 -7.06 15.36
C LEU A 23 7.61 -8.19 14.97
N VAL A 24 8.84 -8.21 15.51
CA VAL A 24 9.81 -9.29 15.27
C VAL A 24 9.32 -10.60 15.88
N GLU A 25 8.73 -10.54 17.09
CA GLU A 25 8.17 -11.71 17.76
C GLU A 25 6.94 -12.27 17.05
N ALA A 26 6.12 -11.39 16.45
CA ALA A 26 4.84 -11.76 15.85
C ALA A 26 4.89 -12.14 14.37
N ARG A 27 5.81 -11.55 13.60
CA ARG A 27 5.85 -11.73 12.14
C ARG A 27 6.35 -13.12 11.76
N GLU A 28 5.86 -13.60 10.63
CA GLU A 28 6.42 -14.78 9.96
C GLU A 28 7.48 -14.35 8.93
N CYS A 29 7.19 -13.29 8.18
CA CYS A 29 8.10 -12.65 7.23
C CYS A 29 8.05 -11.12 7.36
N ILE A 30 9.11 -10.46 6.89
CA ILE A 30 9.06 -9.04 6.57
C ILE A 30 8.47 -8.90 5.16
N ALA A 31 7.37 -8.19 5.01
CA ALA A 31 6.70 -7.93 3.75
C ALA A 31 7.34 -6.73 3.04
N TRP A 32 8.33 -7.02 2.19
CA TRP A 32 9.02 -6.01 1.38
C TRP A 32 8.18 -5.56 0.19
N GLY A 33 8.59 -4.44 -0.43
CA GLY A 33 8.00 -4.03 -1.69
C GLY A 33 8.27 -5.04 -2.82
N VAL A 34 7.40 -5.05 -3.82
CA VAL A 34 7.49 -5.96 -4.98
C VAL A 34 6.94 -5.28 -6.23
N GLY A 35 7.65 -5.43 -7.34
CA GLY A 35 7.30 -4.92 -8.66
C GLY A 35 8.50 -4.31 -9.39
N PRO A 36 8.30 -3.71 -10.57
CA PRO A 36 9.36 -3.08 -11.34
C PRO A 36 10.00 -1.90 -10.57
N LEU A 37 11.32 -1.76 -10.66
CA LEU A 37 12.04 -0.62 -10.06
C LEU A 37 12.00 0.64 -10.92
N ASP A 38 11.44 0.57 -12.12
CA ASP A 38 11.15 1.70 -13.01
C ASP A 38 9.64 1.99 -13.10
N ALA A 39 8.86 1.54 -12.12
CA ALA A 39 7.42 1.76 -12.08
C ALA A 39 7.08 3.24 -11.83
N ASP A 40 6.27 3.83 -12.73
CA ASP A 40 5.76 5.19 -12.56
C ASP A 40 4.79 5.34 -11.37
N VAL A 41 4.12 4.23 -11.00
CA VAL A 41 3.13 4.16 -9.93
C VAL A 41 3.64 3.26 -8.80
N VAL A 42 3.69 3.82 -7.58
CA VAL A 42 3.90 3.05 -6.36
C VAL A 42 2.63 3.02 -5.52
N VAL A 43 2.20 1.85 -5.08
CA VAL A 43 1.07 1.66 -4.18
C VAL A 43 1.55 1.45 -2.76
N VAL A 44 1.09 2.27 -1.82
CA VAL A 44 1.47 2.21 -0.40
C VAL A 44 0.28 1.90 0.50
N GLY A 45 0.41 0.80 1.24
CA GLY A 45 -0.49 0.40 2.32
C GLY A 45 0.04 0.76 3.70
N GLU A 46 -0.74 0.44 4.72
CA GLU A 46 -0.34 0.68 6.12
C GLU A 46 0.66 -0.38 6.60
N ALA A 47 0.26 -1.65 6.59
CA ALA A 47 1.02 -2.80 7.06
C ALA A 47 0.51 -4.10 6.41
N PRO A 48 1.30 -5.17 6.35
CA PRO A 48 0.79 -6.47 5.92
C PRO A 48 -0.29 -6.98 6.88
N GLY A 49 -1.33 -7.60 6.33
CA GLY A 49 -2.38 -8.28 7.10
C GLY A 49 -1.92 -9.61 7.72
N ALA A 50 -2.70 -10.14 8.66
CA ALA A 50 -2.49 -11.47 9.25
C ALA A 50 -2.37 -12.57 8.18
N GLY A 51 -3.17 -12.47 7.12
CA GLY A 51 -3.14 -13.39 5.98
C GLY A 51 -3.87 -14.71 6.22
N ASN A 52 -3.65 -15.67 5.34
CA ASN A 52 -4.16 -17.03 5.44
C ASN A 52 -3.05 -18.01 5.02
N PRO A 53 -2.38 -18.69 5.97
CA PRO A 53 -1.29 -19.63 5.66
C PRO A 53 -1.74 -20.83 4.83
N ASP A 54 -3.03 -21.19 4.89
CA ASP A 54 -3.60 -22.34 4.17
C ASP A 54 -3.96 -22.02 2.72
N ALA A 55 -3.85 -20.75 2.29
CA ALA A 55 -4.07 -20.39 0.89
C ALA A 55 -2.90 -20.87 0.01
N ASP A 56 -3.15 -21.14 -1.28
CA ASP A 56 -2.07 -21.62 -2.16
C ASP A 56 -1.04 -20.50 -2.45
N GLN A 57 -1.45 -19.44 -3.14
CA GLN A 57 -0.59 -18.33 -3.55
C GLN A 57 -0.83 -17.05 -2.73
N TRP A 58 -2.08 -16.61 -2.60
CA TRP A 58 -2.46 -15.33 -1.98
C TRP A 58 -2.54 -15.37 -0.44
N ARG A 59 -1.47 -15.86 0.20
CA ARG A 59 -1.39 -16.05 1.67
C ARG A 59 -1.29 -14.74 2.46
N GLY A 60 -0.86 -13.65 1.83
CA GLY A 60 -0.62 -12.38 2.50
C GLY A 60 0.85 -12.15 2.85
N GLY A 61 1.24 -10.87 2.91
CA GLY A 61 2.65 -10.49 2.99
C GLY A 61 3.38 -10.98 4.24
N ASN A 62 2.65 -11.20 5.35
CA ASN A 62 3.23 -11.84 6.53
C ASN A 62 3.77 -13.25 6.20
N TRP A 63 3.15 -13.97 5.27
CA TRP A 63 3.53 -15.34 4.89
C TRP A 63 4.39 -15.42 3.64
N THR A 64 4.22 -14.48 2.70
CA THR A 64 4.95 -14.51 1.41
C THR A 64 6.20 -13.64 1.40
N GLY A 65 6.37 -12.74 2.38
CA GLY A 65 7.46 -11.76 2.40
C GLY A 65 7.33 -10.63 1.36
N MET A 66 6.19 -10.54 0.66
CA MET A 66 5.92 -9.54 -0.38
C MET A 66 4.63 -8.78 -0.09
N SER A 67 4.62 -7.49 -0.37
CA SER A 67 3.47 -6.63 -0.14
C SER A 67 2.31 -6.91 -1.12
N TYR A 68 1.08 -6.66 -0.65
CA TYR A 68 -0.16 -6.84 -1.43
C TYR A 68 -0.39 -8.26 -1.97
N THR A 69 0.01 -9.31 -1.24
CA THR A 69 -0.20 -10.72 -1.62
C THR A 69 -1.34 -11.41 -0.85
N ALA A 70 -2.23 -10.65 -0.21
CA ALA A 70 -3.40 -11.20 0.49
C ALA A 70 -4.64 -11.21 -0.40
N ARG A 71 -5.45 -12.28 -0.35
CA ARG A 71 -6.63 -12.44 -1.22
C ARG A 71 -7.69 -11.34 -1.05
N HIS A 72 -7.98 -10.90 0.18
CA HIS A 72 -9.10 -9.99 0.49
C HIS A 72 -8.72 -8.51 0.57
N SER A 73 -7.47 -8.17 0.28
CA SER A 73 -7.01 -6.77 0.24
C SER A 73 -6.03 -6.58 -0.89
N GLY A 74 -4.86 -7.23 -0.79
CA GLY A 74 -3.78 -7.16 -1.76
C GLY A 74 -4.21 -7.36 -3.20
N ARG A 75 -4.88 -8.50 -3.46
CA ARG A 75 -5.38 -8.85 -4.79
C ARG A 75 -6.39 -7.85 -5.34
N ILE A 76 -7.31 -7.35 -4.51
CA ILE A 76 -8.34 -6.41 -4.96
C ILE A 76 -7.72 -5.05 -5.33
N VAL A 77 -6.69 -4.60 -4.61
CA VAL A 77 -5.97 -3.38 -5.04
C VAL A 77 -5.24 -3.60 -6.35
N ARG A 78 -4.58 -4.76 -6.51
CA ARG A 78 -3.93 -5.09 -7.79
C ARG A 78 -4.93 -5.15 -8.94
N ASP A 79 -6.11 -5.75 -8.71
CA ASP A 79 -7.21 -5.75 -9.68
C ASP A 79 -7.66 -4.33 -10.03
N LEU A 80 -7.78 -3.42 -9.03
CA LEU A 80 -8.13 -2.02 -9.27
C LEU A 80 -7.10 -1.30 -10.15
N LEU A 81 -5.80 -1.49 -9.89
CA LEU A 81 -4.74 -0.84 -10.68
C LEU A 81 -4.65 -1.45 -12.09
N ASP A 82 -4.84 -2.76 -12.23
CA ASP A 82 -4.96 -3.46 -13.53
C ASP A 82 -6.14 -2.90 -14.35
N ASP A 83 -7.33 -2.80 -13.73
CA ASP A 83 -8.53 -2.23 -14.34
C ASP A 83 -8.34 -0.75 -14.74
N ALA A 84 -7.51 0.01 -13.99
CA ALA A 84 -7.16 1.40 -14.29
C ALA A 84 -6.03 1.55 -15.32
N GLY A 85 -5.48 0.45 -15.86
CA GLY A 85 -4.43 0.48 -16.89
C GLY A 85 -2.99 0.50 -16.37
N TYR A 86 -2.78 0.27 -15.07
CA TYR A 86 -1.47 0.28 -14.40
C TYR A 86 -1.13 -1.08 -13.75
N PRO A 87 -1.07 -2.19 -14.52
CA PRO A 87 -0.80 -3.52 -13.97
C PRO A 87 0.61 -3.65 -13.37
N ASP A 88 1.58 -2.89 -13.91
CA ASP A 88 3.01 -2.96 -13.58
C ASP A 88 3.41 -1.97 -12.46
N ALA A 89 2.52 -1.71 -11.50
CA ALA A 89 2.82 -0.87 -10.34
C ALA A 89 3.75 -1.57 -9.34
N TYR A 90 4.52 -0.79 -8.57
CA TYR A 90 5.30 -1.30 -7.44
C TYR A 90 4.48 -1.23 -6.15
N TYR A 91 4.41 -2.31 -5.38
CA TYR A 91 3.52 -2.41 -4.22
C TYR A 91 4.30 -2.53 -2.92
N THR A 92 3.98 -1.72 -1.91
CA THR A 92 4.68 -1.73 -0.61
C THR A 92 3.82 -1.23 0.57
N ASN A 93 4.33 -1.29 1.80
CA ASN A 93 3.64 -0.78 3.00
C ASN A 93 4.50 0.21 3.78
N ALA A 94 3.88 1.12 4.53
CA ALA A 94 4.58 2.02 5.45
C ALA A 94 5.29 1.26 6.59
N VAL A 95 4.65 0.22 7.12
CA VAL A 95 5.23 -0.73 8.07
C VAL A 95 5.37 -2.08 7.40
N LYS A 96 6.57 -2.67 7.47
CA LYS A 96 6.93 -3.89 6.72
C LYS A 96 6.55 -5.19 7.44
N CYS A 97 6.07 -5.12 8.68
CA CYS A 97 5.77 -6.31 9.50
C CYS A 97 4.33 -6.28 9.98
N PHE A 98 3.75 -7.45 10.19
CA PHE A 98 2.37 -7.60 10.64
C PHE A 98 2.22 -7.16 12.12
N PRO A 99 1.34 -6.18 12.42
CA PRO A 99 1.06 -5.74 13.79
C PRO A 99 -0.16 -6.49 14.36
N PRO A 100 0.00 -7.59 15.13
CA PRO A 100 -1.14 -8.33 15.66
C PRO A 100 -1.90 -7.52 16.72
N ASP A 101 -3.22 -7.65 16.73
CA ASP A 101 -4.09 -7.17 17.82
C ASP A 101 -4.32 -8.21 18.94
N GLY A 102 -3.91 -9.46 18.72
CA GLY A 102 -4.11 -10.60 19.62
C GLY A 102 -5.36 -11.44 19.33
N GLU A 103 -6.23 -10.98 18.43
CA GLU A 103 -7.50 -11.64 18.06
C GLU A 103 -7.49 -12.14 16.60
N GLY A 104 -6.31 -12.21 15.98
CA GLY A 104 -6.13 -12.68 14.61
C GLY A 104 -6.34 -11.60 13.54
N SER A 105 -6.34 -10.32 13.93
CA SER A 105 -6.43 -9.18 13.03
C SER A 105 -5.27 -8.20 13.28
N ASN A 106 -5.28 -7.11 12.52
CA ASN A 106 -4.30 -6.05 12.61
C ASN A 106 -4.76 -5.00 13.63
N ARG A 107 -3.85 -4.59 14.51
CA ARG A 107 -3.93 -3.27 15.14
C ARG A 107 -3.29 -2.22 14.24
N GLU A 108 -3.58 -0.95 14.49
CA GLU A 108 -2.81 0.15 13.89
C GLU A 108 -1.34 0.07 14.38
N PRO A 109 -0.34 0.24 13.50
CA PRO A 109 1.05 0.34 13.90
C PRO A 109 1.27 1.51 14.86
N ALA A 110 2.11 1.29 15.87
CA ALA A 110 2.50 2.35 16.77
C ALA A 110 3.36 3.40 16.06
N ARG A 111 3.36 4.63 16.56
CA ARG A 111 4.17 5.73 16.01
C ARG A 111 5.65 5.39 15.90
N GLU A 112 6.19 4.63 16.86
CA GLU A 112 7.57 4.16 16.85
C GLU A 112 7.81 3.13 15.73
N GLU A 113 6.85 2.24 15.47
CA GLU A 113 6.95 1.24 14.39
C GLU A 113 6.96 1.91 13.02
N LEU A 114 6.10 2.92 12.84
CA LEU A 114 6.11 3.80 11.67
C LEU A 114 7.44 4.54 11.53
N ALA A 115 7.94 5.16 12.60
CA ALA A 115 9.21 5.87 12.57
C ALA A 115 10.39 4.95 12.23
N ASN A 116 10.40 3.72 12.74
CA ASN A 116 11.44 2.73 12.47
C ASN A 116 11.42 2.20 11.04
N CYS A 117 10.23 2.03 10.45
CA CYS A 117 10.07 1.50 9.08
C CYS A 117 10.14 2.59 8.00
N PHE A 118 9.87 3.85 8.33
CA PHE A 118 9.84 4.93 7.34
C PHE A 118 11.13 5.04 6.51
N PRO A 119 12.35 4.92 7.07
CA PRO A 119 13.57 4.94 6.25
C PRO A 119 13.63 3.82 5.20
N HIS A 120 12.95 2.68 5.44
CA HIS A 120 12.82 1.63 4.43
C HIS A 120 11.88 2.03 3.30
N LEU A 121 10.74 2.65 3.63
CA LEU A 121 9.83 3.19 2.61
C LEU A 121 10.51 4.29 1.80
N GLU A 122 11.23 5.22 2.43
CA GLU A 122 12.01 6.24 1.72
C GLU A 122 13.05 5.62 0.79
N THR A 123 13.72 4.54 1.22
CA THR A 123 14.69 3.83 0.38
C THR A 123 14.01 3.20 -0.83
N GLU A 124 12.86 2.55 -0.66
CA GLU A 124 12.10 1.98 -1.78
C GLU A 124 11.63 3.08 -2.74
N LEU A 125 11.05 4.17 -2.23
CA LEU A 125 10.60 5.28 -3.06
C LEU A 125 11.76 5.96 -3.81
N GLY A 126 12.93 6.10 -3.18
CA GLY A 126 14.13 6.63 -3.84
C GLY A 126 14.80 5.66 -4.81
N GLN A 127 14.50 4.36 -4.75
CA GLN A 127 14.94 3.38 -5.75
C GLN A 127 14.02 3.33 -6.96
N VAL A 128 12.72 3.50 -6.74
CA VAL A 128 11.70 3.46 -7.79
C VAL A 128 11.52 4.81 -8.48
N GLU A 129 11.74 5.92 -7.75
CA GLU A 129 11.53 7.30 -8.20
C GLU A 129 10.16 7.50 -8.90
N PRO A 130 9.03 7.14 -8.24
CA PRO A 130 7.73 7.12 -8.89
C PRO A 130 7.19 8.51 -9.16
N ARG A 131 6.46 8.67 -10.25
CA ARG A 131 5.71 9.89 -10.57
C ARG A 131 4.53 10.11 -9.63
N VAL A 132 3.92 9.02 -9.17
CA VAL A 132 2.79 9.04 -8.24
C VAL A 132 2.84 7.91 -7.23
N VAL A 133 2.47 8.24 -5.99
CA VAL A 133 2.26 7.31 -4.88
C VAL A 133 0.76 7.19 -4.58
N VAL A 134 0.18 6.03 -4.86
CA VAL A 134 -1.20 5.71 -4.56
C VAL A 134 -1.32 5.17 -3.13
N THR A 135 -2.03 5.85 -2.25
CA THR A 135 -2.23 5.39 -0.85
C THR A 135 -3.57 4.70 -0.67
N THR A 136 -3.58 3.53 -0.05
CA THR A 136 -4.82 2.75 0.11
C THR A 136 -5.46 2.94 1.49
N GLY A 137 -6.50 3.76 1.57
CA GLY A 137 -7.26 4.02 2.80
C GLY A 137 -6.68 5.09 3.71
N THR A 138 -7.34 5.29 4.86
CA THR A 138 -7.09 6.42 5.76
C THR A 138 -5.69 6.38 6.38
N HIS A 139 -5.27 5.22 6.90
CA HIS A 139 -4.02 5.12 7.66
C HIS A 139 -2.79 5.34 6.76
N ALA A 140 -2.73 4.67 5.61
CA ALA A 140 -1.66 4.90 4.63
C ALA A 140 -1.63 6.37 4.19
N THR A 141 -2.80 6.95 3.86
CA THR A 141 -2.89 8.36 3.45
C THR A 141 -2.41 9.31 4.55
N ARG A 142 -2.80 9.09 5.80
CA ARG A 142 -2.33 9.89 6.95
C ARG A 142 -0.82 9.86 7.10
N VAL A 143 -0.22 8.68 7.04
CA VAL A 143 1.24 8.52 7.18
C VAL A 143 1.97 9.32 6.10
N LEU A 144 1.52 9.27 4.85
CA LEU A 144 2.17 10.00 3.76
C LEU A 144 1.88 11.51 3.82
N PHE A 145 0.67 11.92 4.22
CA PHE A 145 0.31 13.33 4.36
C PHE A 145 1.06 14.01 5.52
N GLU A 146 1.22 13.35 6.67
CA GLU A 146 2.01 13.86 7.79
C GLU A 146 3.45 14.18 7.33
N ARG A 147 3.99 13.39 6.40
CA ARG A 147 5.32 13.62 5.82
C ARG A 147 5.34 14.75 4.82
N ALA A 148 4.25 14.94 4.08
CA ALA A 148 4.03 16.11 3.23
C ALA A 148 3.80 17.41 4.03
N GLY A 149 3.71 17.34 5.37
CA GLY A 149 3.35 18.48 6.21
C GLY A 149 1.87 18.88 6.06
N ARG A 150 1.02 17.92 5.70
CA ARG A 150 -0.42 18.09 5.49
C ARG A 150 -1.22 17.25 6.50
N GLU A 151 -2.29 17.80 7.02
CA GLU A 151 -3.26 17.04 7.83
C GLU A 151 -4.34 16.42 6.94
N LEU A 152 -4.82 15.22 7.32
CA LEU A 152 -5.96 14.58 6.67
C LEU A 152 -7.20 14.70 7.57
N ASP A 153 -8.08 15.65 7.22
CA ASP A 153 -9.34 15.87 7.92
C ASP A 153 -10.35 14.75 7.65
N SER A 154 -10.59 14.46 6.37
CA SER A 154 -11.47 13.40 5.90
C SER A 154 -10.86 12.68 4.71
N LEU A 155 -10.85 11.35 4.74
CA LEU A 155 -10.40 10.57 3.58
C LEU A 155 -11.30 10.83 2.37
N THR A 156 -12.62 10.92 2.56
CA THR A 156 -13.58 11.06 1.43
C THR A 156 -13.32 12.28 0.58
N ASP A 157 -12.82 13.35 1.20
CA ASP A 157 -12.58 14.63 0.54
C ASP A 157 -11.21 14.66 -0.17
N ALA A 158 -10.40 13.62 0.04
CA ALA A 158 -9.08 13.45 -0.57
C ALA A 158 -9.03 12.28 -1.56
N ILE A 159 -10.08 11.47 -1.66
CA ILE A 159 -10.13 10.34 -2.60
C ILE A 159 -10.08 10.87 -4.04
N LEU A 160 -9.13 10.33 -4.82
CA LEU A 160 -8.88 10.72 -6.21
C LEU A 160 -8.55 12.22 -6.38
N GLU A 161 -7.99 12.85 -5.34
CA GLU A 161 -7.49 14.22 -5.40
C GLU A 161 -5.96 14.19 -5.27
N PRO A 162 -5.21 14.49 -6.35
CA PRO A 162 -3.75 14.50 -6.31
C PRO A 162 -3.18 15.55 -5.35
N VAL A 163 -2.16 15.17 -4.58
CA VAL A 163 -1.55 16.02 -3.55
C VAL A 163 -0.05 16.03 -3.71
N PRO A 164 0.57 17.17 -4.05
CA PRO A 164 2.02 17.27 -4.09
C PRO A 164 2.63 16.92 -2.73
N CYS A 165 3.66 16.07 -2.73
CA CYS A 165 4.46 15.74 -1.57
C CYS A 165 5.93 16.10 -1.85
N PRO A 166 6.31 17.39 -1.77
CA PRO A 166 7.69 17.82 -2.02
C PRO A 166 8.75 17.07 -1.21
N PRO A 167 8.52 16.67 0.06
CA PRO A 167 9.50 15.89 0.82
C PRO A 167 9.83 14.51 0.24
N LEU A 168 8.93 13.94 -0.57
CA LEU A 168 9.13 12.64 -1.25
C LEU A 168 9.32 12.81 -2.77
N ASP A 169 9.45 14.05 -3.25
CA ASP A 169 9.56 14.42 -4.67
C ASP A 169 8.55 13.72 -5.59
N THR A 170 7.31 13.57 -5.11
CA THR A 170 6.25 12.83 -5.81
C THR A 170 4.87 13.41 -5.49
N THR A 171 3.84 12.88 -6.13
CA THR A 171 2.43 13.22 -5.86
C THR A 171 1.74 12.06 -5.15
N VAL A 172 0.96 12.34 -4.11
CA VAL A 172 0.17 11.34 -3.40
C VAL A 172 -1.27 11.35 -3.93
N LEU A 173 -1.77 10.18 -4.34
CA LEU A 173 -3.14 9.98 -4.83
C LEU A 173 -3.89 9.00 -3.91
N PRO A 174 -4.76 9.49 -3.02
CA PRO A 174 -5.51 8.61 -2.11
C PRO A 174 -6.61 7.82 -2.82
N VAL A 175 -6.68 6.52 -2.54
CA VAL A 175 -7.76 5.63 -3.01
C VAL A 175 -8.46 4.94 -1.84
N LEU A 176 -9.70 4.50 -2.07
CA LEU A 176 -10.44 3.71 -1.10
C LEU A 176 -9.76 2.37 -0.84
N HIS A 177 -9.65 1.99 0.43
CA HIS A 177 -9.18 0.65 0.79
C HIS A 177 -10.20 -0.42 0.33
N PRO A 178 -9.75 -1.57 -0.21
CA PRO A 178 -10.61 -2.66 -0.70
C PRO A 178 -11.74 -3.08 0.22
N ALA A 179 -11.45 -3.17 1.52
CA ALA A 179 -12.42 -3.57 2.54
C ALA A 179 -13.68 -2.68 2.57
N TYR A 180 -13.59 -1.47 2.00
CA TYR A 180 -14.61 -0.44 2.07
C TYR A 180 -15.14 -0.01 0.68
N GLN A 181 -14.50 -0.40 -0.42
CA GLN A 181 -14.85 0.06 -1.77
C GLN A 181 -16.35 -0.12 -2.10
N HIS A 182 -16.87 -1.34 -1.90
CA HIS A 182 -18.28 -1.66 -2.17
C HIS A 182 -19.29 -0.85 -1.32
N MET A 183 -18.90 -0.34 -0.16
CA MET A 183 -19.75 0.48 0.70
C MET A 183 -19.63 1.98 0.42
N TRP A 184 -18.45 2.43 -0.03
CA TRP A 184 -18.10 3.85 -0.05
C TRP A 184 -18.06 4.45 -1.46
N ILE A 185 -17.89 3.66 -2.51
CA ILE A 185 -17.99 4.15 -3.90
C ILE A 185 -19.37 4.80 -4.13
N SER A 186 -20.44 4.16 -3.67
CA SER A 186 -21.79 4.73 -3.73
C SER A 186 -21.95 6.03 -2.93
N ARG A 187 -21.19 6.21 -1.85
CA ARG A 187 -21.18 7.46 -1.05
C ARG A 187 -20.44 8.60 -1.75
N LEU A 188 -19.50 8.27 -2.65
CA LEU A 188 -18.88 9.23 -3.56
C LEU A 188 -19.80 9.57 -4.75
N GLY A 189 -21.00 8.98 -4.83
CA GLY A 189 -21.94 9.19 -5.93
C GLY A 189 -21.52 8.50 -7.23
N MET A 190 -20.63 7.51 -7.16
CA MET A 190 -20.10 6.77 -8.30
C MET A 190 -20.52 5.30 -8.22
N ASP A 191 -20.40 4.58 -9.33
CA ASP A 191 -20.28 3.12 -9.34
C ASP A 191 -18.81 2.72 -9.54
N TYR A 192 -18.54 1.42 -9.60
CA TYR A 192 -17.16 0.92 -9.72
C TYR A 192 -16.51 1.34 -11.04
N GLU A 193 -17.25 1.28 -12.15
CA GLU A 193 -16.73 1.63 -13.48
C GLU A 193 -16.33 3.11 -13.54
N ALA A 194 -17.20 4.01 -13.07
CA ALA A 194 -16.91 5.43 -12.98
C ALA A 194 -15.75 5.74 -12.01
N TYR A 195 -15.61 4.97 -10.93
CA TYR A 195 -14.48 5.13 -10.00
C TYR A 195 -13.15 4.70 -10.63
N VAL A 196 -13.13 3.60 -11.38
CA VAL A 196 -11.96 3.12 -12.12
C VAL A 196 -11.59 4.11 -13.23
N GLU A 197 -12.57 4.58 -14.02
CA GLU A 197 -12.34 5.55 -15.08
C GLU A 197 -11.72 6.84 -14.53
N ARG A 198 -12.27 7.37 -13.43
CA ARG A 198 -11.69 8.55 -12.77
C ARG A 198 -10.28 8.29 -12.24
N LEU A 199 -10.02 7.11 -11.66
CA LEU A 199 -8.68 6.76 -11.21
C LEU A 199 -7.69 6.72 -12.38
N ALA A 200 -8.08 6.13 -13.51
CA ALA A 200 -7.25 6.07 -14.71
C ALA A 200 -6.95 7.49 -15.24
N ASP A 201 -7.96 8.36 -15.34
CA ASP A 201 -7.79 9.75 -15.78
C ASP A 201 -6.78 10.53 -14.90
N GLU A 202 -6.88 10.38 -13.58
CA GLU A 202 -5.95 11.04 -12.65
C GLU A 202 -4.53 10.47 -12.75
N LEU A 203 -4.37 9.15 -12.93
CA LEU A 203 -3.05 8.55 -13.11
C LEU A 203 -2.43 8.99 -14.45
N ASP A 204 -3.20 8.97 -15.55
CA ASP A 204 -2.75 9.40 -16.87
C ASP A 204 -2.29 10.86 -16.91
N ALA A 205 -2.88 11.71 -16.06
CA ALA A 205 -2.46 13.11 -15.92
C ALA A 205 -1.15 13.29 -15.12
N LEU A 206 -0.80 12.32 -14.28
CA LEU A 206 0.37 12.36 -13.40
C LEU A 206 1.59 11.62 -13.97
N VAL A 207 1.34 10.58 -14.75
CA VAL A 207 2.32 9.74 -15.47
C VAL A 207 2.59 10.29 -16.87
#